data_AF-A0A351F4T1-F1
#
_entry.id   AF-A0A351F4T1-F1
#
_cell.length_a   1.000
_cell.length_b   1.000
_cell.length_c   1.000
_cell.angle_alpha   90.00
_cell.angle_beta   90.00
_cell.angle_gamma   90.00
#
_symmetry.space_group_name_H-M   'P 1'
#
loop_
_entity.id
_entity.type
_entity.pdbx_description
1 polymer ?
#
loop_
_entity_poly.entity_id
_entity_poly.type
_entity_poly.pdbx_seq_one_letter_code
_entity_poly.pdbx_strand_id
1 'polypeptide(L)' 'MTEREKKDKGLLFDGMDKEILEVQATCVQHMKEYNTLGLGDDERLTELLKLSFAEVGEGTFIQPPYY' A
#
# COMPACT_ATOMS: atom_id res chain seq x y z
N MET A 1 -2.08 11.49 22.58
CA MET A 1 -1.52 11.15 21.27
C MET A 1 -2.30 9.98 20.73
N THR A 2 -2.72 10.04 19.47
CA THR A 2 -3.31 8.88 18.79
C THR A 2 -2.25 7.80 18.56
N GLU A 3 -2.66 6.57 18.28
CA GLU A 3 -1.71 5.50 17.93
C GLU A 3 -0.94 5.85 16.65
N ARG A 4 -1.58 6.56 15.72
CA ARG A 4 -0.94 7.13 14.54
C ARG A 4 0.20 8.11 14.88
N GLU A 5 -0.05 9.06 15.77
CA GLU A 5 0.99 10.02 16.20
C GLU A 5 2.15 9.34 16.94
N LYS A 6 1.89 8.27 17.70
CA LYS A 6 2.94 7.46 18.34
C LYS A 6 3.79 6.75 17.30
N LYS A 7 3.17 6.12 16.31
CA LYS A 7 3.84 5.48 15.17
C LYS A 7 4.74 6.48 14.43
N ASP A 8 4.22 7.65 14.09
CA ASP A 8 4.96 8.67 13.32
C ASP A 8 6.13 9.27 14.12
N LYS A 9 6.07 9.25 15.46
CA LYS A 9 7.18 9.66 16.34
C LYS A 9 8.12 8.50 16.75
N GLY A 10 7.92 7.30 16.22
CA GLY A 10 8.74 6.12 16.56
C GLY A 10 8.59 5.61 17.99
N LEU A 11 7.46 5.91 18.66
CA LEU A 11 7.13 5.42 19.99
C LEU A 11 6.42 4.06 19.92
N LEU A 12 6.32 3.34 21.04
CA LEU A 12 5.48 2.15 21.13
C LEU A 12 4.00 2.53 20.86
N PHE A 13 3.35 1.84 19.94
CA PHE A 13 1.96 2.05 19.53
C PHE A 13 1.24 0.70 19.34
N ASP A 14 -0.09 0.72 19.35
CA ASP A 14 -0.92 -0.43 19.02
C ASP A 14 -1.11 -0.55 17.51
N GLY A 15 -0.51 -1.58 16.91
CA GLY A 15 -0.66 -1.86 15.47
C GLY A 15 -2.05 -2.34 15.06
N MET A 16 -2.90 -2.72 16.03
CA MET A 16 -4.29 -3.13 15.81
C MET A 16 -5.27 -1.97 15.97
N ASP A 17 -4.77 -0.75 16.16
CA ASP A 17 -5.61 0.44 16.17
C ASP A 17 -6.40 0.57 14.87
N LYS A 18 -7.67 0.97 15.01
CA LYS A 18 -8.62 1.02 13.90
C LYS A 18 -8.17 1.94 12.76
N GLU A 19 -7.61 3.12 13.08
CA GLU A 19 -7.17 4.09 12.07
C GLU A 19 -5.98 3.54 11.26
N ILE A 20 -5.05 2.86 11.95
CA ILE A 20 -3.90 2.23 11.31
C ILE A 20 -4.34 1.06 10.42
N LEU A 21 -5.23 0.21 10.93
CA LEU A 21 -5.75 -0.93 10.18
C LEU A 21 -6.56 -0.52 8.96
N GLU A 22 -7.36 0.54 9.03
CA GLU A 22 -8.13 1.05 7.89
C GLU A 22 -7.20 1.45 6.73
N VAL A 23 -6.12 2.18 7.02
CA VAL A 23 -5.12 2.55 6.01
C VAL A 23 -4.43 1.30 5.43
N GLN A 24 -4.01 0.38 6.29
CA GLN A 24 -3.36 -0.87 5.84
C GLN A 24 -4.28 -1.74 4.99
N ALA A 25 -5.57 -1.83 5.33
CA ALA A 25 -6.54 -2.64 4.61
C ALA A 25 -6.70 -2.18 3.16
N THR A 26 -6.74 -0.86 2.93
CA THR A 26 -6.79 -0.28 1.58
C THR A 26 -5.53 -0.60 0.78
N CYS A 27 -4.34 -0.43 1.35
CA CYS A 27 -3.08 -0.79 0.68
C CYS A 27 -3.02 -2.28 0.32
N VAL A 28 -3.43 -3.15 1.25
CA VAL A 28 -3.46 -4.61 1.05
C VAL A 28 -4.46 -5.01 -0.03
N GLN A 29 -5.58 -4.30 -0.16
CA GLN A 29 -6.56 -4.56 -1.22
C GLN A 29 -5.99 -4.26 -2.61
N HIS A 30 -5.34 -3.11 -2.80
CA HIS A 30 -4.68 -2.76 -4.07
C HIS A 30 -3.53 -3.73 -4.39
N MET A 31 -2.72 -4.09 -3.40
CA MET A 31 -1.65 -5.07 -3.54
C MET A 31 -2.16 -6.44 -3.97
N LYS A 32 -3.28 -6.92 -3.40
CA LYS A 32 -3.90 -8.19 -3.80
C LYS A 32 -4.33 -8.15 -5.26
N GLU A 33 -4.97 -7.06 -5.69
CA GLU A 33 -5.39 -6.90 -7.07
C GLU A 33 -4.18 -6.91 -8.01
N TYR A 34 -3.15 -6.10 -7.73
CA TYR A 34 -1.92 -6.02 -8.50
C TYR A 34 -1.25 -7.39 -8.66
N ASN A 35 -1.18 -8.16 -7.57
CA ASN A 35 -0.58 -9.48 -7.55
C ASN A 35 -1.38 -10.53 -8.37
N THR A 36 -2.64 -10.26 -8.71
CA THR A 36 -3.52 -11.18 -9.44
C THR A 36 -3.86 -10.75 -10.87
N LEU A 37 -3.59 -9.49 -11.23
CA LEU A 37 -4.01 -8.90 -12.50
C LEU A 37 -3.38 -9.58 -13.74
N GLY A 38 -2.25 -10.27 -13.58
CA GLY A 38 -1.54 -10.96 -14.66
C GLY A 38 -0.80 -10.00 -15.62
N LEU A 39 -0.13 -10.55 -16.62
CA LEU A 39 0.53 -9.77 -17.67
C LEU A 39 -0.52 -9.30 -18.70
N GLY A 40 -0.48 -8.03 -19.11
CA GLY A 40 -1.28 -7.50 -20.22
C GLY A 40 -2.20 -6.32 -19.91
N ASP A 41 -2.24 -5.84 -18.67
CA ASP A 41 -2.99 -4.64 -18.26
C ASP A 41 -2.07 -3.63 -17.55
N ASP A 42 -1.12 -3.09 -18.32
CA ASP A 42 -0.07 -2.20 -17.83
C ASP A 42 -0.61 -0.88 -17.28
N GLU A 43 -1.75 -0.40 -17.82
CA GLU A 43 -2.43 0.80 -17.34
C GLU A 43 -2.94 0.60 -15.91
N ARG A 44 -3.65 -0.51 -15.65
CA ARG A 44 -4.17 -0.82 -14.32
C ARG A 44 -3.07 -1.18 -13.34
N LEU A 45 -2.02 -1.88 -13.77
CA LEU A 45 -0.83 -2.10 -12.94
C LEU A 45 -0.22 -0.77 -12.48
N THR A 46 -0.06 0.19 -13.40
CA THR A 46 0.48 1.52 -13.09
C THR A 46 -0.43 2.30 -12.13
N GLU A 47 -1.74 2.24 -12.33
CA GLU A 47 -2.73 2.86 -11.43
C GLU A 47 -2.65 2.28 -10.01
N LEU A 48 -2.62 0.95 -9.90
CA LEU A 48 -2.52 0.25 -8.63
C LEU A 48 -1.24 0.57 -7.86
N LEU A 49 -0.10 0.76 -8.56
CA LEU A 49 1.12 1.26 -7.93
C LEU A 49 0.92 2.66 -7.35
N LYS A 50 0.33 3.59 -8.11
CA LYS A 50 0.07 4.96 -7.65
C LYS A 50 -0.91 5.04 -6.48
N LEU A 51 -1.84 4.08 -6.38
CA LEU A 51 -2.76 3.98 -5.24
C LEU A 51 -2.13 3.30 -4.01
N SER A 52 -1.06 2.52 -4.20
CA SER A 52 -0.43 1.74 -3.11
C SER A 52 0.72 2.48 -2.43
N PHE A 53 1.44 3.33 -3.18
CA PHE A 53 2.63 4.03 -2.71
C PHE A 53 2.41 5.53 -2.62
N ALA A 54 3.13 6.20 -1.72
CA ALA A 54 3.07 7.64 -1.57
C ALA A 54 3.56 8.39 -2.83
N GLU A 55 4.53 7.82 -3.53
CA GLU A 55 5.09 8.35 -4.77
C GLU A 55 5.52 7.19 -5.68
N VAL A 56 5.30 7.34 -7.00
CA VAL A 56 5.71 6.37 -8.02
C VAL A 56 6.34 7.13 -9.19
N GLY A 57 7.61 6.84 -9.47
CA GLY A 57 8.35 7.46 -10.57
C GLY A 57 7.92 6.94 -11.94
N GLU A 58 8.23 7.69 -12.98
CA GLU A 58 8.00 7.29 -14.37
C GLU A 58 8.70 5.95 -14.70
N GLY A 59 8.01 5.05 -15.39
CA GLY A 59 8.57 3.75 -15.79
C GLY A 59 8.73 2.74 -14.65
N THR A 60 8.19 3.01 -13.46
CA THR A 60 8.25 2.05 -12.34
C THR A 60 7.44 0.81 -12.66
N PHE A 61 8.07 -0.35 -12.52
CA PHE A 61 7.43 -1.65 -12.60
C PHE A 61 7.91 -2.53 -11.44
N ILE A 62 6.97 -3.19 -10.78
CA ILE A 62 7.28 -4.20 -9.77
C ILE A 62 6.79 -5.54 -10.30
N GLN A 63 7.69 -6.50 -10.49
CA GLN A 63 7.29 -7.85 -10.90
C GLN A 63 6.42 -8.46 -9.79
N PRO A 64 5.13 -8.79 -10.05
CA PRO A 64 4.32 -9.43 -9.03
C PRO A 64 4.87 -10.82 -8.66
N PRO A 65 4.72 -11.27 -7.40
CA PRO A 65 4.04 -10.56 -6.30
C PRO A 65 4.96 -9.60 -5.53
N TYR A 66 4.37 -8.57 -4.91
CA TYR A 66 5.02 -7.76 -3.85
C TYR A 66 4.21 -7.75 -2.54
N TYR A 67 4.89 -7.42 -1.44
CA TYR A 67 4.36 -7.36 -0.07
C TYR A 67 4.90 -6.15 0.69
#